data_AF-A0A8T4CZD1-F1
#
_entry.id   AF-A0A8T4CZD1-F1
#
_cell.length_a   1.000
_cell.length_b   1.000
_cell.length_c   1.000
_cell.angle_alpha   90.00
_cell.angle_beta   90.00
_cell.angle_gamma   90.00
#
_symmetry.space_group_name_H-M   'P 1'
#
loop_
_entity.id
_entity.type
_entity.pdbx_description
1 polymer ?
#
loop_
_entity_poly.entity_id
_entity_poly.type
_entity_poly.pdbx_seq_one_letter_code
_entity_poly.pdbx_strand_id
1 'polypeptide(L)'
;MLTINPKPASEDSDGKIKPPNQAEKAAAVIIHLSGLCWLPIIPIPILALIIPFLGLQFARVHSEFVEQHAVQAANFQMMMGCFYALSMMAAMMLNTALFIWWMAIGASLFSVWEAAKAMNGWPSKYPANFKIFK
;
A
#
# COMPACT_ATOMS: atom_id res chain seq x y z
N MET A 1 -9.28 -16.34 -2.67
CA MET A 1 -8.18 -15.37 -2.51
C MET A 1 -7.91 -14.82 -3.90
N LEU A 2 -8.07 -13.51 -4.15
CA LEU A 2 -7.84 -12.90 -5.47
C LEU A 2 -6.34 -12.77 -5.74
N THR A 3 -5.70 -13.91 -5.99
CA THR A 3 -4.24 -14.01 -6.12
C THR A 3 -3.93 -14.72 -7.41
N ILE A 4 -3.32 -13.99 -8.34
CA ILE A 4 -3.03 -14.46 -9.69
C ILE A 4 -1.73 -15.25 -9.69
N ASN A 5 -0.79 -14.94 -8.78
CA ASN A 5 0.49 -15.60 -8.65
C ASN A 5 0.61 -16.34 -7.29
N PRO A 6 0.49 -17.68 -7.26
CA PRO A 6 0.67 -18.44 -6.02
C PRO A 6 2.14 -18.41 -5.56
N LYS A 7 2.36 -18.40 -4.24
CA LYS A 7 3.72 -18.42 -3.67
C LYS A 7 4.41 -19.73 -4.07
N PRO A 8 5.67 -19.71 -4.57
CA PRO A 8 6.40 -20.93 -4.86
C PRO A 8 6.58 -21.73 -3.55
N ALA A 9 6.63 -23.06 -3.64
CA ALA A 9 6.90 -23.90 -2.48
C ALA A 9 8.19 -23.41 -1.82
N SER A 10 8.15 -23.11 -0.51
CA SER A 10 9.27 -22.56 0.22
C SER A 10 10.40 -23.59 0.24
N GLU A 11 11.40 -23.43 -0.61
CA GLU A 11 12.67 -24.13 -0.45
C GLU A 11 13.38 -23.50 0.77
N ASP A 12 13.56 -24.31 1.81
CA ASP A 12 14.51 -24.16 2.93
C ASP A 12 15.02 -22.73 3.23
N SER A 13 14.12 -21.87 3.68
CA SER A 13 14.49 -20.64 4.40
C SER A 13 14.32 -20.92 5.88
N ASP A 14 15.38 -20.69 6.69
CA ASP A 14 15.49 -20.91 8.15
C ASP A 14 14.49 -20.08 9.01
N GLY A 15 13.35 -19.63 8.44
CA GLY A 15 12.35 -18.80 9.10
C GLY A 15 12.82 -17.37 9.39
N LYS A 16 14.02 -16.98 8.94
CA LYS A 16 14.59 -15.65 9.14
C LYS A 16 14.60 -14.88 7.83
N ILE A 17 13.84 -13.79 7.78
CA ILE A 17 13.81 -12.87 6.64
C ILE A 17 15.22 -12.31 6.47
N LYS A 18 15.84 -12.57 5.31
CA LYS A 18 17.14 -12.00 4.94
C LYS A 18 17.03 -10.46 5.00
N PRO A 19 18.06 -9.74 5.51
CA PRO A 19 18.04 -8.29 5.48
C PRO A 19 17.86 -7.79 4.03
N PRO A 20 16.90 -6.88 3.79
CA PRO A 20 16.55 -6.48 2.44
C PRO A 20 17.68 -5.69 1.78
N ASN A 21 17.91 -5.97 0.51
CA ASN A 21 18.83 -5.22 -0.33
C ASN A 21 18.24 -3.86 -0.75
N GLN A 22 19.04 -3.01 -1.39
CA GLN A 22 18.63 -1.66 -1.77
C GLN A 22 17.46 -1.64 -2.77
N ALA A 23 17.41 -2.61 -3.70
CA ALA A 23 16.33 -2.72 -4.67
C ALA A 23 15.01 -3.14 -4.00
N GLU A 24 15.05 -4.07 -3.04
CA GLU A 24 13.88 -4.48 -2.25
C GLU A 24 13.33 -3.30 -1.42
N LYS A 25 14.22 -2.52 -0.79
CA LYS A 25 13.84 -1.29 -0.08
C LYS A 25 13.18 -0.28 -1.02
N ALA A 26 13.78 -0.04 -2.19
CA ALA A 26 13.22 0.89 -3.18
C ALA A 26 11.84 0.43 -3.69
N ALA A 27 11.67 -0.86 -3.95
CA ALA A 27 10.38 -1.43 -4.36
C ALA A 27 9.31 -1.24 -3.26
N ALA A 28 9.64 -1.55 -2.01
CA ALA A 28 8.74 -1.34 -0.87
C ALA A 28 8.37 0.14 -0.68
N VAL A 29 9.31 1.06 -0.87
CA VAL A 29 9.05 2.51 -0.85
C VAL A 29 8.06 2.92 -1.93
N ILE A 30 8.27 2.50 -3.18
CA ILE A 30 7.39 2.85 -4.31
C ILE A 30 5.97 2.34 -4.05
N ILE A 31 5.84 1.12 -3.52
CA ILE A 31 4.57 0.52 -3.16
C ILE A 31 3.80 1.42 -2.18
N HIS A 32 4.45 1.97 -1.14
CA HIS A 32 3.79 2.85 -0.18
C HIS A 32 3.51 4.25 -0.73
N LEU A 33 4.44 4.81 -1.52
CA LEU A 33 4.30 6.14 -2.11
C LEU A 33 3.16 6.24 -3.13
N SER A 34 2.63 5.11 -3.60
CA SER A 34 1.38 5.09 -4.37
C SER A 34 0.22 5.82 -3.68
N GLY A 35 0.20 5.90 -2.35
CA GLY A 35 -0.81 6.66 -1.61
C GLY A 35 -0.76 8.18 -1.86
N LEU A 36 0.33 8.72 -2.39
CA LEU A 36 0.38 10.11 -2.84
C LEU A 36 -0.56 10.38 -4.01
N CYS A 37 -0.94 9.34 -4.78
CA CYS A 37 -1.92 9.45 -5.86
C CYS A 37 -3.35 9.71 -5.37
N TRP A 38 -3.61 9.72 -4.05
CA TRP A 38 -4.86 10.24 -3.50
C TRP A 38 -4.92 11.77 -3.51
N LEU A 39 -3.79 12.46 -3.52
CA LEU A 39 -3.76 13.92 -3.48
C LEU A 39 -4.42 14.48 -4.75
N PRO A 40 -5.37 15.43 -4.64
CA PRO A 40 -6.03 16.01 -5.81
C PRO A 40 -5.10 16.67 -6.84
N ILE A 41 -3.86 17.00 -6.44
CA ILE A 41 -2.81 17.56 -7.31
C ILE A 41 -2.26 16.48 -8.26
N ILE A 42 -2.35 15.20 -7.89
CA ILE A 42 -2.00 14.04 -8.73
C ILE A 42 -3.32 13.29 -8.98
N PRO A 43 -4.12 13.67 -9.99
CA PRO A 43 -5.51 13.23 -10.13
C PRO A 43 -5.63 11.81 -10.71
N ILE A 44 -4.93 10.84 -10.12
CA ILE A 44 -4.92 9.44 -10.56
C ILE A 44 -5.12 8.50 -9.35
N PRO A 45 -6.23 8.61 -8.61
CA PRO A 45 -6.49 7.82 -7.39
C PRO A 45 -6.47 6.31 -7.65
N ILE A 46 -6.77 5.89 -8.88
CA ILE A 46 -6.70 4.49 -9.30
C ILE A 46 -5.29 3.92 -9.12
N LEU A 47 -4.23 4.70 -9.33
CA LEU A 47 -2.86 4.22 -9.13
C LEU A 47 -2.54 3.92 -7.67
N ALA A 48 -3.16 4.63 -6.71
CA ALA A 48 -3.01 4.33 -5.29
C ALA A 48 -3.51 2.92 -4.94
N LEU A 49 -4.46 2.38 -5.71
CA LEU A 49 -4.98 1.03 -5.54
C LEU A 49 -4.20 -0.01 -6.36
N ILE A 50 -3.87 0.32 -7.60
CA ILE A 50 -3.24 -0.63 -8.54
C ILE A 50 -1.79 -0.92 -8.16
N ILE A 51 -0.99 0.09 -7.80
CA ILE A 51 0.45 -0.11 -7.57
C ILE A 51 0.72 -1.11 -6.42
N PRO A 52 0.09 -1.01 -5.24
CA PRO A 52 0.26 -2.00 -4.19
C PRO A 52 -0.21 -3.40 -4.60
N PHE A 53 -1.30 -3.50 -5.36
CA PHE A 53 -1.82 -4.77 -5.84
C PHE A 53 -0.85 -5.45 -6.82
N LEU A 54 -0.30 -4.70 -7.79
CA LEU A 54 0.73 -5.21 -8.69
C LEU A 54 2.00 -5.58 -7.93
N GLY A 55 2.43 -4.72 -7.01
CA GLY A 55 3.56 -5.00 -6.10
C GLY A 55 3.38 -6.32 -5.38
N LEU A 56 2.18 -6.62 -4.90
CA LEU A 56 1.86 -7.90 -4.27
C LEU A 56 1.99 -9.09 -5.23
N GLN A 57 1.52 -8.97 -6.48
CA GLN A 57 1.61 -10.08 -7.45
C GLN A 57 3.06 -10.41 -7.83
N PHE A 58 3.92 -9.40 -7.95
CA PHE A 58 5.35 -9.61 -8.28
C PHE A 58 6.18 -10.00 -7.05
N ALA A 59 5.91 -9.42 -5.88
CA ALA A 59 6.74 -9.64 -4.70
C ALA A 59 6.64 -11.08 -4.15
N ARG A 60 5.48 -11.72 -4.27
CA ARG A 60 5.22 -13.10 -3.81
C ARG A 60 6.22 -14.16 -4.29
N VAL A 61 6.84 -13.94 -5.44
CA VAL A 61 7.81 -14.86 -6.04
C VAL A 61 9.26 -14.39 -5.88
N HIS A 62 9.49 -13.15 -5.44
CA HIS A 62 10.82 -12.51 -5.50
C HIS A 62 11.36 -12.02 -4.16
N SER A 63 10.51 -11.62 -3.21
CA SER A 63 10.96 -11.07 -1.93
C SER A 63 9.89 -11.10 -0.86
N GLU A 64 10.18 -11.77 0.26
CA GLU A 64 9.29 -11.79 1.43
C GLU A 64 9.17 -10.42 2.09
N PHE A 65 10.25 -9.62 2.08
CA PHE A 65 10.23 -8.26 2.58
C PHE A 65 9.28 -7.39 1.74
N VAL A 66 9.44 -7.40 0.42
CA VAL A 66 8.56 -6.61 -0.46
C VAL A 66 7.12 -7.13 -0.38
N GLU A 67 6.91 -8.44 -0.28
CA GLU A 67 5.58 -9.07 -0.15
C GLU A 67 4.87 -8.54 1.09
N GLN A 68 5.56 -8.52 2.23
CA GLN A 68 5.03 -8.03 3.50
C GLN A 68 4.59 -6.55 3.41
N HIS A 69 5.40 -5.71 2.77
CA HIS A 69 5.06 -4.31 2.51
C HIS A 69 3.87 -4.17 1.52
N ALA A 70 3.85 -4.96 0.46
CA ALA A 70 2.78 -4.97 -0.54
C ALA A 70 1.44 -5.40 0.05
N VAL A 71 1.41 -6.44 0.89
CA VAL A 71 0.18 -6.87 1.59
C VAL A 71 -0.36 -5.73 2.44
N GLN A 72 0.49 -5.11 3.26
CA GLN A 72 0.09 -4.01 4.14
C GLN A 72 -0.41 -2.79 3.35
N ALA A 73 0.32 -2.39 2.31
CA ALA A 73 -0.06 -1.29 1.45
C ALA A 73 -1.37 -1.58 0.71
N ALA A 74 -1.54 -2.74 0.08
CA ALA A 74 -2.76 -3.09 -0.65
C ALA A 74 -3.99 -3.09 0.27
N ASN A 75 -3.86 -3.64 1.46
CA ASN A 75 -4.88 -3.65 2.49
C ASN A 75 -5.25 -2.24 2.98
N PHE A 76 -4.26 -1.38 3.23
CA PHE A 76 -4.47 0.01 3.63
C PHE A 76 -5.10 0.84 2.51
N GLN A 77 -4.55 0.78 1.30
CA GLN A 77 -5.07 1.57 0.18
C GLN A 77 -6.47 1.14 -0.23
N MET A 78 -6.82 -0.14 -0.10
CA MET A 78 -8.20 -0.59 -0.30
C MET A 78 -9.16 0.05 0.72
N MET A 79 -8.77 0.12 1.99
CA MET A 79 -9.53 0.82 3.02
C MET A 79 -9.66 2.32 2.69
N MET A 80 -8.57 2.96 2.27
CA MET A 80 -8.61 4.36 1.83
C MET A 80 -9.47 4.55 0.59
N GLY A 81 -9.53 3.59 -0.32
CA GLY A 81 -10.44 3.61 -1.47
C GLY A 81 -11.91 3.59 -1.06
N CYS A 82 -12.28 2.82 -0.03
CA CYS A 82 -13.61 2.88 0.55
C CYS A 82 -13.90 4.25 1.16
N PHE A 83 -12.94 4.83 1.90
CA PHE A 83 -13.09 6.18 2.46
C PHE A 83 -13.15 7.26 1.37
N TYR A 84 -12.42 7.12 0.27
CA TYR A 84 -12.51 8.01 -0.87
C TYR A 84 -13.92 8.01 -1.47
N ALA A 85 -14.53 6.83 -1.66
CA ALA A 85 -15.91 6.73 -2.15
C ALA A 85 -16.92 7.43 -1.21
N LEU A 86 -16.78 7.24 0.11
CA LEU A 86 -17.61 7.92 1.09
C LEU A 86 -17.38 9.44 1.10
N SER A 87 -16.12 9.88 1.01
CA SER A 87 -15.76 11.29 0.91
C SER A 87 -16.32 11.94 -0.35
N MET A 88 -16.34 11.22 -1.48
CA MET A 88 -16.96 11.69 -2.72
C MET A 88 -18.47 11.88 -2.56
N MET A 89 -19.17 10.91 -1.96
CA MET A 89 -20.60 11.04 -1.67
C MET A 89 -20.89 12.23 -0.75
N ALA A 90 -20.14 12.37 0.35
CA ALA A 90 -20.28 13.49 1.28
C ALA A 90 -19.98 14.84 0.61
N ALA A 91 -18.95 14.90 -0.23
CA ALA A 91 -18.59 16.10 -0.99
C ALA A 91 -19.71 16.54 -1.94
N MET A 92 -20.36 15.59 -2.61
CA MET A 92 -21.52 15.87 -3.48
C MET A 92 -22.73 16.37 -2.69
N MET A 93 -23.04 15.74 -1.56
CA MET A 93 -24.20 16.10 -0.72
C MET A 93 -24.06 17.46 -0.06
N LEU A 94 -22.85 17.83 0.36
CA LEU A 94 -22.57 19.05 1.13
C LEU A 94 -21.91 20.15 0.26
N ASN A 95 -21.76 19.90 -1.04
CA ASN A 95 -21.12 20.78 -2.02
C ASN A 95 -19.76 21.33 -1.55
N THR A 96 -18.90 20.46 -1.00
CA THR A 96 -17.59 20.83 -0.47
C THR A 96 -16.53 19.76 -0.73
N ALA A 97 -15.35 20.17 -1.18
CA ALA A 97 -14.22 19.26 -1.42
C ALA A 97 -13.46 18.87 -0.14
N LEU A 98 -13.83 19.42 1.02
CA LEU A 98 -13.09 19.28 2.27
C LEU A 98 -12.84 17.80 2.65
N PHE A 99 -13.84 16.95 2.50
CA PHE A 99 -13.75 15.52 2.87
C PHE A 99 -12.77 14.74 1.98
N ILE A 100 -12.64 15.11 0.71
CA ILE A 100 -11.69 14.50 -0.22
C ILE A 100 -10.28 14.90 0.18
N TRP A 101 -10.04 16.19 0.44
CA TRP A 101 -8.75 16.70 0.89
C TRP A 101 -8.29 16.06 2.20
N TRP A 102 -9.19 15.98 3.18
CA TRP A 102 -8.85 15.42 4.49
C TRP A 102 -8.44 13.95 4.41
N MET A 103 -9.20 13.17 3.65
CA MET A 103 -8.89 11.76 3.40
C MET A 103 -7.56 11.63 2.64
N ALA A 104 -7.36 12.41 1.58
CA ALA A 104 -6.17 12.33 0.74
C ALA A 104 -4.89 12.67 1.49
N ILE A 105 -4.92 13.71 2.34
CA ILE A 105 -3.80 14.10 3.20
C ILE A 105 -3.52 12.98 4.21
N GLY A 106 -4.56 12.46 4.87
CA GLY A 106 -4.41 11.37 5.83
C GLY A 106 -3.78 10.11 5.21
N ALA A 107 -4.29 9.66 4.05
CA ALA A 107 -3.73 8.54 3.30
C ALA A 107 -2.25 8.76 2.97
N SER A 108 -1.93 9.96 2.47
CA SER A 108 -0.58 10.34 2.06
C SER A 108 0.41 10.35 3.22
N LEU A 109 0.02 10.89 4.38
CA LEU A 109 0.87 10.94 5.58
C LEU A 109 1.26 9.54 6.05
N PHE A 110 0.28 8.63 6.16
CA PHE A 110 0.55 7.24 6.55
C PHE A 110 1.39 6.50 5.49
N SER A 111 1.15 6.76 4.21
CA SER A 111 1.97 6.23 3.12
C SER A 111 3.42 6.68 3.17
N VAL A 112 3.68 7.98 3.40
CA VAL A 112 5.05 8.51 3.52
C VAL A 112 5.74 7.95 4.76
N TRP A 113 5.00 7.79 5.87
CA TRP A 113 5.56 7.19 7.09
C TRP A 113 6.00 5.73 6.87
N GLU A 114 5.16 4.91 6.23
CA GLU A 114 5.52 3.52 5.91
C GLU A 114 6.61 3.42 4.84
N ALA A 115 6.67 4.36 3.89
CA ALA A 115 7.78 4.49 2.96
C ALA A 115 9.10 4.76 3.70
N ALA A 116 9.11 5.69 4.67
CA ALA A 116 10.30 5.96 5.49
C ALA A 116 10.76 4.74 6.29
N LYS A 117 9.82 3.92 6.79
CA LYS A 117 10.14 2.64 7.44
C LYS A 117 10.75 1.63 6.46
N ALA A 118 10.18 1.52 5.27
CA ALA A 118 10.68 0.66 4.20
C ALA A 118 12.13 1.00 3.81
N MET A 119 12.47 2.30 3.72
CA MET A 119 13.86 2.76 3.46
C MET A 119 14.85 2.25 4.51
N ASN A 120 14.43 2.14 5.77
CA ASN A 120 15.26 1.62 6.86
C ASN A 120 15.24 0.09 6.94
N GLY A 121 14.50 -0.60 6.07
CA GLY A 121 14.34 -2.05 6.11
C GLY A 121 13.48 -2.55 7.28
N TRP A 122 12.63 -1.68 7.85
CA TRP A 122 11.74 -2.05 8.95
C TRP A 122 10.45 -2.65 8.41
N PRO A 123 9.85 -3.62 9.12
CA PRO A 123 8.60 -4.24 8.68
C PRO A 123 7.45 -3.23 8.64
N SER A 124 6.60 -3.36 7.63
CA SER A 124 5.42 -2.51 7.48
C SER A 124 4.33 -2.85 8.49
N LYS A 125 3.67 -1.84 9.04
CA LYS A 125 2.45 -2.00 9.85
C LYS A 125 1.69 -0.69 9.94
N TYR A 126 0.63 -0.58 9.15
CA TYR A 126 -0.31 0.54 9.28
C TYR A 126 -1.09 0.46 10.59
N PRO A 127 -1.48 1.62 11.18
CA PRO A 127 -2.28 1.65 12.41
C PRO A 127 -3.71 1.13 12.20
N ALA A 128 -4.23 1.27 10.98
CA ALA A 128 -5.52 0.72 10.56
C ALA A 128 -5.38 0.15 9.14
N ASN A 129 -5.97 -1.02 8.90
CA ASN A 129 -6.07 -1.63 7.58
C ASN A 129 -7.20 -2.66 7.55
N PHE A 130 -7.63 -3.06 6.34
CA PHE A 130 -8.45 -4.25 6.16
C PHE A 130 -7.57 -5.49 6.00
N LYS A 131 -7.94 -6.65 6.56
CA LYS A 131 -7.17 -7.89 6.39
C LYS A 131 -7.69 -8.71 5.19
N ILE A 132 -7.62 -8.12 4.00
CA ILE A 132 -8.11 -8.77 2.77
C ILE A 132 -7.07 -9.74 2.22
N PHE A 133 -5.83 -9.26 2.07
CA PHE A 133 -4.69 -10.05 1.67
C PHE A 133 -3.93 -10.55 2.91
N LYS A 134 -3.46 -11.79 2.84
CA LYS A 134 -2.58 -12.43 3.82
C LYS A 134 -1.30 -12.86 3.12
#